data_AF-A0A8S0U1F4-F1
#
_entry.id   AF-A0A8S0U1F4-F1
#
_cell.length_a   1.000
_cell.length_b   1.000
_cell.length_c   1.000
_cell.angle_alpha   90.00
_cell.angle_beta   90.00
_cell.angle_gamma   90.00
#
_symmetry.space_group_name_H-M   'P 1'
#
loop_
_entity.id
_entity.type
_entity.pdbx_description
1 polymer ?
#
loop_
_entity_poly.entity_id
_entity_poly.type
_entity_poly.pdbx_seq_one_letter_code
_entity_poly.pdbx_strand_id
1 'polypeptide(L)'
;MEDEPKKYQLHFSENIKKELEADGLEEMYKKVHAAICADPTAKKSEKRPPKEHKKNRQYSLKKLTYEERKAKLIERLNASNAAAGADDDGDDD
;
A
#
# COMPACT_ATOMS: atom_id res chain seq x y z
N MET A 1 -24.72 -32.10 -18.36
CA MET A 1 -24.47 -30.68 -18.71
C MET A 1 -25.46 -29.87 -17.91
N GLU A 2 -25.21 -29.76 -16.62
CA GLU A 2 -25.90 -28.82 -15.74
C GLU A 2 -24.81 -27.89 -15.28
N ASP A 3 -24.80 -26.67 -15.81
CA ASP A 3 -23.96 -25.61 -15.26
C ASP A 3 -24.30 -25.49 -13.79
N GLU A 4 -23.35 -25.83 -12.91
CA GLU A 4 -23.45 -25.47 -11.51
C GLU A 4 -23.60 -23.94 -11.47
N PRO A 5 -24.80 -23.40 -11.16
CA PRO A 5 -25.08 -21.97 -11.36
C PRO A 5 -24.14 -21.11 -10.50
N LYS A 6 -23.65 -21.68 -9.40
CA LYS A 6 -22.60 -21.08 -8.55
C LYS A 6 -21.27 -20.93 -9.29
N LYS A 7 -20.86 -21.93 -10.07
CA LYS A 7 -19.60 -21.94 -10.79
C LYS A 7 -19.62 -20.92 -11.93
N TYR A 8 -20.72 -20.84 -12.67
CA TYR A 8 -20.93 -19.82 -13.70
C TYR A 8 -20.89 -18.41 -13.11
N GLN A 9 -21.63 -18.17 -12.02
CA GLN A 9 -21.63 -16.88 -11.33
C GLN A 9 -20.25 -16.49 -10.80
N LEU A 10 -19.46 -17.42 -10.28
CA LEU A 10 -18.11 -17.15 -9.80
C LEU A 10 -17.16 -16.79 -10.96
N HIS A 11 -17.12 -17.63 -12.00
CA HIS A 11 -16.20 -17.45 -13.12
C HIS A 11 -16.53 -16.22 -13.98
N PHE A 12 -17.81 -15.95 -14.19
CA PHE A 12 -18.27 -14.88 -15.07
C PHE A 12 -18.85 -13.68 -14.31
N SER A 13 -18.60 -13.58 -13.00
CA SER A 13 -19.07 -12.46 -12.17
C SER A 13 -18.71 -11.10 -12.77
N GLU A 14 -17.50 -10.93 -13.31
CA GLU A 14 -17.09 -9.68 -13.96
C GLU A 14 -17.80 -9.42 -15.29
N ASN A 15 -18.06 -10.47 -16.08
CA ASN A 15 -18.75 -10.35 -17.36
C ASN A 15 -20.22 -9.99 -17.14
N ILE A 16 -20.86 -10.62 -16.14
CA ILE A 16 -22.22 -10.27 -15.72
C ILE A 16 -22.28 -8.82 -15.22
N LYS A 17 -21.29 -8.36 -14.43
CA LYS A 17 -21.19 -6.96 -13.99
C LYS A 17 -20.99 -5.96 -15.13
N LYS A 18 -20.37 -6.39 -16.22
CA LYS A 18 -20.08 -5.58 -17.41
C LYS A 18 -21.12 -5.77 -18.53
N GLU A 19 -22.19 -6.54 -18.27
CA GLU A 19 -23.23 -6.90 -19.24
C GLU A 19 -22.65 -7.51 -20.54
N LEU A 20 -21.57 -8.29 -20.40
CA LEU A 20 -20.93 -9.00 -21.52
C LEU A 20 -21.48 -10.42 -21.62
N GLU A 21 -22.30 -10.64 -22.63
CA GLU A 21 -22.82 -11.96 -23.01
C GLU A 21 -21.86 -12.69 -23.97
N ALA A 22 -22.10 -14.00 -24.15
CA ALA A 22 -21.27 -14.86 -25.00
C ALA A 22 -21.15 -14.33 -26.44
N ASP A 23 -22.25 -13.83 -27.00
CA ASP A 23 -22.31 -13.32 -28.38
C ASP A 23 -21.53 -12.02 -28.55
N GLY A 24 -21.40 -11.20 -27.50
CA GLY A 24 -20.69 -9.92 -27.54
C GLY A 24 -19.16 -10.04 -27.45
N LEU A 25 -18.64 -11.21 -27.04
CA LEU A 25 -17.19 -11.41 -26.85
C LEU A 25 -16.42 -11.36 -28.18
N GLU A 26 -16.93 -12.00 -29.23
CA GLU A 26 -16.25 -12.06 -30.53
C GLU A 26 -16.10 -10.66 -31.15
N GLU A 27 -17.17 -9.86 -31.12
CA GLU A 27 -17.14 -8.49 -31.63
C GLU A 27 -16.16 -7.61 -30.85
N MET A 28 -16.12 -7.75 -29.52
CA MET A 28 -15.21 -6.99 -28.67
C MET A 28 -13.74 -7.30 -29.03
N TYR A 29 -13.38 -8.58 -29.18
CA TYR A 29 -12.02 -8.96 -29.56
C TYR A 29 -11.65 -8.49 -30.98
N LYS A 30 -12.55 -8.57 -31.97
CA LYS A 30 -12.29 -8.02 -33.31
C LYS A 30 -11.98 -6.52 -33.28
N LYS A 31 -12.75 -5.75 -32.50
CA LYS A 31 -12.54 -4.31 -32.31
C LYS A 31 -11.19 -4.03 -31.62
N VAL A 32 -10.84 -4.81 -30.59
CA VAL A 32 -9.56 -4.68 -29.88
C VAL A 32 -8.37 -4.98 -30.81
N HIS A 33 -8.44 -6.03 -31.62
CA HIS A 33 -7.38 -6.33 -32.58
C HIS A 33 -7.20 -5.22 -33.61
N ALA A 34 -8.30 -4.69 -34.16
CA ALA A 34 -8.23 -3.55 -35.07
C ALA A 34 -7.58 -2.31 -34.42
N ALA A 35 -7.92 -2.02 -33.16
CA ALA A 35 -7.33 -0.91 -32.41
C ALA A 35 -5.83 -1.09 -32.13
N ILE A 36 -5.39 -2.29 -31.76
CA ILE A 36 -3.97 -2.59 -31.52
C ILE A 36 -3.16 -2.54 -32.83
N CYS A 37 -3.74 -3.02 -33.93
CA CYS A 37 -3.12 -2.92 -35.26
C CYS A 37 -2.95 -1.46 -35.70
N ALA A 38 -3.89 -0.58 -35.36
CA ALA A 38 -3.79 0.84 -35.68
C ALA A 38 -2.73 1.55 -34.82
N ASP A 39 -2.75 1.34 -33.50
CA ASP A 39 -1.86 2.02 -32.54
C ASP A 39 -1.17 1.01 -31.60
N PRO A 40 0.02 0.50 -31.95
CA PRO A 40 0.75 -0.49 -31.14
C PRO A 40 1.47 0.14 -29.92
N THR A 41 1.35 1.44 -29.69
CA THR A 41 2.12 2.15 -28.67
C THR A 41 1.47 2.08 -27.27
N ALA A 42 2.26 1.78 -26.24
CA ALA A 42 1.81 1.81 -24.86
C ALA A 42 1.63 3.26 -24.36
N LYS A 43 0.39 3.67 -24.10
CA LYS A 43 0.10 5.00 -23.54
C LYS A 43 0.60 5.08 -22.10
N LYS A 44 1.59 5.93 -21.84
CA LYS A 44 2.05 6.24 -20.48
C LYS A 44 0.95 7.01 -19.75
N SER A 45 0.85 6.77 -18.45
CA SER A 45 -0.10 7.50 -17.60
C SER A 45 0.17 9.00 -17.65
N GLU A 46 -0.78 9.76 -18.20
CA GLU A 46 -0.80 11.23 -18.17
C GLU A 46 -1.16 11.78 -16.77
N LYS A 47 -1.42 10.90 -15.79
CA LYS A 47 -1.67 11.32 -14.41
C LYS A 47 -0.49 12.19 -13.97
N ARG A 48 -0.80 13.45 -13.67
CA ARG A 48 0.17 14.38 -13.11
C ARG A 48 0.76 13.74 -11.85
N PRO A 49 2.07 13.88 -11.62
CA PRO A 49 2.66 13.43 -10.35
C PRO A 49 1.84 14.05 -9.20
N PRO A 50 1.55 13.29 -8.13
CA PRO A 50 0.79 13.82 -7.00
C PRO A 50 1.39 15.15 -6.53
N LYS A 51 0.55 16.21 -6.52
CA LYS A 51 0.96 17.58 -6.15
C LYS A 51 1.57 17.63 -4.74
N GLU A 52 1.07 16.78 -3.87
CA GLU A 52 1.68 16.48 -2.59
C GLU A 52 2.11 15.03 -2.63
N HIS A 53 3.42 14.80 -2.53
CA HIS A 53 3.90 13.48 -2.14
C HIS A 53 3.18 13.17 -0.83
N LYS A 54 2.26 12.19 -0.84
CA LYS A 54 1.67 11.67 0.37
C LYS A 54 2.83 11.12 1.20
N LYS A 55 3.44 11.96 2.03
CA LYS A 55 4.31 11.57 3.15
C LYS A 55 3.37 10.91 4.13
N ASN A 56 2.93 9.71 3.77
CA ASN A 56 2.37 8.74 4.66
C ASN A 56 3.30 8.72 5.88
N ARG A 57 2.84 9.35 6.99
CA ARG A 57 3.68 9.60 8.17
C ARG A 57 4.29 8.31 8.73
N GLN A 58 3.67 7.18 8.41
CA GLN A 58 4.11 5.83 8.70
C GLN A 58 5.41 5.42 7.97
N TYR A 59 5.61 5.86 6.72
CA TYR A 59 6.72 5.40 5.87
C TYR A 59 7.80 6.48 5.64
N SER A 60 7.54 7.73 6.06
CA SER A 60 8.49 8.85 5.94
C SER A 60 8.71 9.53 7.30
N LEU A 61 9.24 8.79 8.28
CA LEU A 61 9.70 9.40 9.53
C LEU A 61 10.87 10.35 9.24
N LYS A 62 10.76 11.60 9.69
CA LYS A 62 11.87 12.56 9.59
C LYS A 62 13.03 12.08 10.46
N LYS A 63 14.27 12.26 9.98
CA LYS A 63 15.46 11.95 10.76
C LYS A 63 15.55 12.90 11.95
N LEU A 64 15.86 12.36 13.12
CA LEU A 64 16.06 13.12 14.35
C LEU A 64 17.26 14.05 14.18
N THR A 65 17.11 15.31 14.57
CA THR A 65 18.20 16.30 14.53
C THR A 65 19.26 15.98 15.60
N TYR A 66 20.40 16.69 15.56
CA TYR A 66 21.48 16.46 16.52
C TYR A 66 21.08 16.80 17.97
N GLU A 67 20.44 17.94 18.18
CA GLU A 67 19.99 18.37 19.51
C GLU A 67 18.95 17.42 20.11
N GLU A 68 17.99 16.97 19.30
CA GLU A 68 16.99 16.00 19.75
C GLU A 68 17.62 14.63 20.08
N ARG A 69 18.67 14.21 19.35
CA ARG A 69 19.45 13.00 19.69
C ARG A 69 20.17 13.16 21.04
N LYS A 70 20.74 14.33 21.30
CA LYS A 70 21.42 14.64 22.57
C LYS A 70 20.44 14.66 23.74
N ALA A 71 19.27 15.28 23.56
CA ALA A 71 18.22 15.31 24.58
C ALA A 71 17.75 13.89 24.95
N LYS A 72 17.49 13.03 23.95
CA LYS A 72 17.14 11.62 24.20
C LYS A 72 18.23 10.83 24.92
N LEU A 73 19.50 11.13 24.64
CA LEU A 73 20.61 10.50 25.34
C LEU A 73 20.64 10.92 26.81
N ILE A 74 20.48 12.21 27.09
CA ILE A 74 20.44 12.74 28.46
C ILE A 74 19.25 12.15 29.23
N GLU A 75 18.07 12.11 28.62
CA GLU A 75 16.88 11.49 29.19
C GLU A 75 17.11 10.01 29.52
N ARG A 76 17.69 9.24 28.59
CA ARG A 76 18.02 7.83 28.81
C ARG A 76 19.04 7.64 29.94
N LEU A 77 20.06 8.49 30.01
CA LEU A 77 21.07 8.41 31.07
C LEU A 77 20.48 8.77 32.43
N ASN A 78 19.65 9.82 32.50
CA ASN A 78 18.97 10.19 33.73
C ASN A 78 18.02 9.08 34.22
N ALA A 79 17.25 8.47 33.31
CA ALA A 79 16.40 7.33 33.64
C ALA A 79 17.22 6.12 34.11
N SER A 80 18.36 5.83 33.48
CA SER A 80 19.26 4.74 33.89
C SER A 80 19.90 4.99 35.26
N ASN A 81 20.30 6.24 35.54
CA ASN A 81 20.88 6.61 36.83
C ASN A 81 19.83 6.61 37.95
N ALA A 82 18.60 7.05 37.65
CA ALA A 82 17.48 6.98 38.59
C ALA A 82 17.08 5.53 38.89
N ALA A 83 17.14 4.63 37.90
CA ALA A 83 16.91 3.21 38.10
C ALA A 83 18.03 2.54 38.91
N ALA A 84 19.30 2.91 38.69
CA ALA A 84 20.44 2.33 39.41
C ALA A 84 20.57 2.83 40.86
N GLY A 85 20.12 4.04 41.17
CA GLY A 85 20.12 4.57 42.53
C GLY A 85 19.00 4.02 43.43
N ALA A 86 18.01 3.33 42.85
CA ALA A 86 16.91 2.71 43.61
C ALA A 86 17.25 1.32 44.18
N ASP A 87 18.38 0.72 43.75
CA ASP A 87 18.87 -0.59 44.23
C ASP A 87 19.94 -0.48 45.35
N ASP A 88 20.36 0.74 45.75
CA ASP A 88 21.40 0.97 46.79
C ASP A 88 20.82 1.28 48.20
N ASP A 89 19.51 1.55 48.31
CA ASP A 89 18.83 1.82 49.59
C ASP A 89 18.37 0.51 50.29
N GLY A 90 19.31 -0.39 50.56
CA GLY A 90 18.99 -1.72 51.08
C GLY A 90 20.10 -2.43 51.84
N ASP A 91 20.89 -1.76 52.67
CA ASP A 91 21.59 -2.37 53.84
C ASP A 91 22.25 -1.27 54.72
N ASP A 92 21.52 -0.69 55.69
CA ASP A 92 22.06 -0.19 56.99
C ASP A 92 20.89 0.32 57.89
N ASP A 93 20.25 -0.59 58.64
CA ASP A 93 19.86 -0.48 60.08
C ASP A 93 19.03 -1.72 60.50
#